data_AF-A0AA39TZQ7-F1
#
_entry.id   AF-A0AA39TZQ7-F1
#
_cell.length_a   1.000
_cell.length_b   1.000
_cell.length_c   1.000
_cell.angle_alpha   90.00
_cell.angle_beta   90.00
_cell.angle_gamma   90.00
#
_symmetry.space_group_name_H-M   'P 1'
#
loop_
_entity.id
_entity.type
_entity.pdbx_description
1 polymer ?
#
loop_
_entity_poly.entity_id
_entity_poly.type
_entity_poly.pdbx_seq_one_letter_code
_entity_poly.pdbx_strand_id
1 'polypeptide(L)'
;MLGPMSITGSIGQILFARYMPPAGIALLLWDHCLTFDEEVTTIWASFKGPILPKVIYVMNRYFTEAVLLYTAYIFAGLRQPTANKVGPWRFCDNLTLMCASVFWLLPISSTLVGGILQFLIMLRAYRLWDHKQTMRKVLIVVFVACMIGSLVLSVRMALTLMRAQVILPPWVIVCAVPEVPKDAPFLMGILLLFNLFVLLVSFYNALEEPRRRESEVFHSLQRDGAKVYFVVCLLWVMLLIASVVAEMLVYFPVLILAWSVGANLTSRMQLRIESLGRSNIAHPTMIYSTPED
;
A
#
# COMPACT_ATOMS: atom_id res chain seq x y z
N MET A 1 24.52 30.18 -0.41
CA MET A 1 24.96 29.89 0.97
C MET A 1 24.28 28.60 1.41
N LEU A 2 24.97 27.47 1.31
CA LEU A 2 24.51 26.18 1.83
C LEU A 2 24.89 26.16 3.31
N GLY A 3 23.89 26.26 4.19
CA GLY A 3 24.11 26.08 5.62
C GLY A 3 24.63 24.66 5.89
N PRO A 4 25.45 24.47 6.94
CA PRO A 4 25.89 23.13 7.33
C PRO A 4 24.67 22.25 7.59
N MET A 5 24.64 21.07 6.96
CA MET A 5 23.68 20.00 7.22
C MET A 5 23.84 19.57 8.69
N SER A 6 23.07 20.18 9.58
CA SER A 6 23.05 19.83 11.00
C SER A 6 22.37 18.47 11.14
N ILE A 7 23.16 17.39 11.13
CA ILE A 7 22.71 16.06 11.54
C ILE A 7 22.56 16.10 13.07
N THR A 8 21.55 16.81 13.55
CA THR A 8 21.12 16.83 14.95
C THR A 8 19.91 15.92 15.14
N GLY A 9 19.93 14.76 14.47
CA GLY A 9 18.95 13.71 14.75
C GLY A 9 19.25 13.10 16.11
N SER A 10 18.23 12.96 16.95
CA SER A 10 18.36 12.19 18.19
C SER A 10 18.83 10.77 17.86
N ILE A 11 19.71 10.18 18.69
CA ILE A 11 20.18 8.79 18.54
C ILE A 11 18.99 7.84 18.32
N GLY A 12 17.86 8.10 18.98
CA GLY A 12 16.63 7.33 18.81
C GLY A 12 16.06 7.37 17.38
N GLN A 13 16.08 8.52 16.70
CA GLN A 13 15.61 8.65 15.32
C GLN A 13 16.51 7.88 14.34
N ILE A 14 17.82 7.90 14.57
CA ILE A 14 18.79 7.16 13.75
C ILE A 14 18.58 5.65 13.91
N LEU A 15 18.43 5.18 15.15
CA LEU A 15 18.15 3.76 15.41
C LEU A 15 16.80 3.35 14.81
N PHE A 16 15.77 4.20 14.93
CA PHE A 16 14.47 3.98 14.32
C PHE A 16 14.57 3.85 12.80
N ALA A 17 15.27 4.79 12.13
CA ALA A 17 15.50 4.75 10.70
C ALA A 17 16.23 3.49 10.22
N ARG A 18 17.14 2.98 11.06
CA ARG A 18 17.94 1.79 10.75
C ARG A 18 17.16 0.47 10.90
N TYR A 19 16.38 0.33 11.97
CA TYR A 19 15.76 -0.97 12.31
C TYR A 19 14.32 -1.11 11.84
N MET A 20 13.60 0.00 11.68
CA MET A 20 12.17 -0.06 11.37
C MET A 20 11.86 -0.54 9.94
N PRO A 21 12.58 -0.13 8.87
CA PRO A 21 12.32 -0.66 7.53
C PRO A 21 12.59 -2.18 7.41
N PRO A 22 13.73 -2.73 7.90
CA PRO A 22 13.93 -4.17 7.92
C PRO A 22 12.88 -4.92 8.73
N ALA A 23 12.42 -4.36 9.86
CA ALA A 23 11.34 -4.97 10.65
C ALA A 23 10.01 -5.02 9.87
N GLY A 24 9.67 -3.96 9.13
CA GLY A 24 8.50 -3.93 8.25
C GLY A 24 8.59 -4.99 7.14
N ILE A 25 9.76 -5.13 6.50
CA ILE A 25 10.00 -6.14 5.46
C ILE A 25 9.95 -7.55 6.04
N ALA A 26 10.53 -7.77 7.22
CA ALA A 26 10.46 -9.05 7.92
C ALA A 26 9.01 -9.43 8.22
N LEU A 27 8.17 -8.48 8.67
CA LEU A 27 6.74 -8.69 8.89
C LEU A 27 6.00 -9.06 7.60
N LEU A 28 6.32 -8.40 6.48
CA LEU A 28 5.76 -8.68 5.16
C LEU A 28 6.08 -10.12 4.71
N LEU A 29 7.36 -10.51 4.76
CA LEU A 29 7.81 -11.85 4.36
C LEU A 29 7.31 -12.94 5.31
N TRP A 30 7.26 -12.65 6.61
CA TRP A 30 6.72 -13.57 7.60
C TRP A 30 5.25 -13.90 7.32
N ASP A 31 4.45 -12.87 7.01
CA ASP A 31 3.05 -13.06 6.63
C ASP A 31 2.91 -13.87 5.33
N HIS A 32 3.82 -13.69 4.38
CA HIS A 32 3.86 -14.49 3.14
C HIS A 32 4.03 -15.96 3.47
N CYS A 33 5.06 -16.31 4.24
CA CYS A 33 5.31 -17.68 4.64
C CYS A 33 4.10 -18.31 5.35
N LEU A 34 3.40 -17.54 6.20
CA LEU A 34 2.23 -18.01 6.94
C LEU A 34 0.97 -18.20 6.09
N THR A 35 0.89 -17.57 4.91
CA THR A 35 -0.32 -17.60 4.07
C THR A 35 -0.08 -18.28 2.72
N PHE A 36 1.12 -18.81 2.51
CA PHE A 36 1.53 -19.42 1.24
C PHE A 36 0.74 -20.69 0.91
N ASP A 37 0.39 -21.50 1.91
CA ASP A 37 -0.44 -22.70 1.74
C ASP A 37 -1.86 -22.34 1.28
N GLU A 38 -2.47 -21.35 1.95
CA GLU A 38 -3.78 -20.80 1.56
C GLU A 38 -3.71 -20.14 0.17
N GLU A 39 -2.60 -19.50 -0.16
CA GLU A 39 -2.38 -18.89 -1.47
C GLU A 39 -2.31 -19.93 -2.60
N VAL A 40 -1.48 -20.95 -2.44
CA VAL A 40 -1.33 -22.03 -3.43
C VAL A 40 -2.66 -22.71 -3.67
N THR A 41 -3.40 -22.99 -2.59
CA THR A 41 -4.72 -23.59 -2.71
C THR A 41 -5.72 -22.63 -3.34
N THR A 42 -5.81 -21.36 -2.90
CA THR A 42 -6.90 -20.44 -3.25
C THR A 42 -6.69 -19.66 -4.55
N ILE A 43 -5.45 -19.27 -4.87
CA ILE A 43 -5.12 -18.48 -6.05
C ILE A 43 -4.59 -19.38 -7.18
N TRP A 44 -3.71 -20.32 -6.84
CA TRP A 44 -2.94 -21.05 -7.85
C TRP A 44 -3.52 -22.41 -8.24
N ALA A 45 -4.27 -23.09 -7.37
CA ALA A 45 -4.77 -24.44 -7.65
C ALA A 45 -5.71 -24.52 -8.87
N SER A 46 -6.44 -23.45 -9.19
CA SER A 46 -7.32 -23.40 -10.36
C SER A 46 -6.69 -22.58 -11.48
N PHE A 47 -6.04 -23.24 -12.43
CA PHE A 47 -5.50 -22.57 -13.63
C PHE A 47 -6.58 -21.99 -14.54
N LYS A 48 -7.83 -22.50 -14.47
CA LYS A 48 -8.96 -22.10 -15.34
C LYS A 48 -9.81 -20.94 -14.81
N GLY A 49 -9.51 -20.41 -13.61
CA GLY A 49 -10.25 -19.30 -13.02
C GLY A 49 -10.03 -17.94 -13.70
N PRO A 50 -10.83 -16.92 -13.36
CA PRO A 50 -10.67 -15.56 -13.90
C PRO A 50 -9.27 -15.02 -13.61
N ILE A 51 -8.67 -14.38 -14.61
CA ILE A 51 -7.28 -13.87 -14.54
C ILE A 51 -7.18 -12.62 -13.67
N LEU A 52 -8.24 -11.80 -13.63
CA LEU A 52 -8.21 -10.49 -12.99
C LEU A 52 -7.87 -10.55 -11.48
N PRO A 53 -8.51 -11.38 -10.63
CA PRO A 53 -8.14 -11.47 -9.21
C PRO A 53 -6.70 -11.92 -9.00
N LYS A 54 -6.18 -12.83 -9.84
CA LYS A 54 -4.78 -13.28 -9.78
C LYS A 54 -3.81 -12.14 -10.07
N VAL A 55 -4.09 -11.35 -11.10
CA VAL A 55 -3.27 -10.18 -11.46
C VAL A 55 -3.29 -9.16 -10.31
N ILE A 56 -4.46 -8.84 -9.76
CA ILE A 56 -4.56 -7.89 -8.64
C ILE A 56 -3.80 -8.43 -7.41
N TYR A 57 -3.90 -9.74 -7.12
CA TYR A 57 -3.17 -10.37 -6.02
C TYR A 57 -1.64 -10.28 -6.23
N VAL A 58 -1.15 -10.61 -7.43
CA VAL A 58 0.27 -10.54 -7.77
C VAL A 58 0.81 -9.11 -7.67
N MET A 59 0.05 -8.15 -8.18
CA MET A 59 0.40 -6.73 -8.10
C MET A 59 0.35 -6.17 -6.68
N ASN A 60 -0.53 -6.69 -5.82
CA ASN A 60 -0.59 -6.25 -4.43
C ASN A 60 0.53 -6.88 -3.59
N ARG A 61 0.78 -8.19 -3.75
CA ARG A 61 1.70 -8.94 -2.90
C ARG A 61 3.13 -8.95 -3.45
N TYR A 62 3.36 -9.72 -4.51
CA TYR A 62 4.70 -9.96 -5.07
C TYR A 62 5.38 -8.68 -5.55
N PHE A 63 4.63 -7.79 -6.20
CA PHE A 63 5.18 -6.52 -6.65
C PHE A 63 5.58 -5.62 -5.47
N THR A 64 4.77 -5.55 -4.41
CA THR A 64 5.11 -4.79 -3.19
C THR A 64 6.34 -5.36 -2.50
N GLU A 65 6.42 -6.68 -2.34
CA GLU A 65 7.58 -7.37 -1.78
C GLU A 65 8.85 -7.09 -2.57
N ALA A 66 8.80 -7.22 -3.90
CA ALA A 66 9.92 -6.94 -4.78
C ALA A 66 10.37 -5.48 -4.67
N VAL A 67 9.43 -4.53 -4.64
CA VAL A 67 9.73 -3.10 -4.50
C VAL A 67 10.38 -2.79 -3.15
N LEU A 68 9.86 -3.33 -2.06
CA LEU A 68 10.39 -3.09 -0.72
C LEU A 68 11.77 -3.73 -0.52
N LEU A 69 11.97 -4.95 -1.04
CA LEU A 69 13.28 -5.61 -1.04
C LEU A 69 14.30 -4.87 -1.89
N TYR A 70 13.92 -4.42 -3.09
CA TYR A 70 14.78 -3.62 -3.95
C TYR A 70 15.16 -2.29 -3.28
N THR A 71 14.19 -1.64 -2.64
CA THR A 71 14.42 -0.41 -1.87
C THR A 71 15.41 -0.66 -0.75
N ALA A 72 15.22 -1.69 0.07
CA ALA A 72 16.15 -2.04 1.13
C ALA A 72 17.55 -2.39 0.62
N TYR A 73 17.65 -3.10 -0.50
CA TYR A 73 18.93 -3.41 -1.13
C TYR A 73 19.72 -2.14 -1.52
N ILE A 74 19.04 -1.14 -2.09
CA ILE A 74 19.67 0.12 -2.47
C ILE A 74 20.07 0.93 -1.23
N PHE A 75 19.17 1.07 -0.25
CA PHE A 75 19.45 1.87 0.96
C PHE A 75 20.46 1.21 1.92
N ALA A 76 20.62 -0.11 1.90
CA ALA A 76 21.61 -0.83 2.69
C ALA A 76 23.04 -0.72 2.11
N GLY A 77 23.21 -0.16 0.91
CA GLY A 77 24.53 -0.02 0.27
C GLY A 77 25.17 -1.36 -0.09
N LEU A 78 24.38 -2.44 -0.20
CA LEU A 78 24.88 -3.80 -0.45
C LEU A 78 25.44 -4.00 -1.86
N ARG A 79 25.17 -3.07 -2.78
CA ARG A 79 25.77 -3.08 -4.11
C ARG A 79 27.21 -2.59 -4.00
N GLN A 80 28.14 -3.52 -3.81
CA GLN A 80 29.57 -3.23 -3.89
C GLN A 80 29.87 -2.61 -5.27
N PRO A 81 30.66 -1.51 -5.32
CA PRO A 81 31.20 -1.04 -6.59
C PRO A 81 31.95 -2.21 -7.22
N THR A 82 31.62 -2.56 -8.46
CA THR A 82 32.46 -3.47 -9.23
C THR A 82 33.82 -2.80 -9.37
N ALA A 83 34.78 -3.22 -8.55
CA ALA A 83 36.09 -2.59 -8.34
C ALA A 83 37.03 -2.64 -9.56
N ASN A 84 36.51 -2.96 -10.74
CA ASN A 84 37.29 -3.14 -11.95
C ASN A 84 37.27 -1.84 -12.77
N LYS A 85 38.26 -0.98 -12.51
CA LYS A 85 38.79 0.05 -13.43
C LYS A 85 37.80 1.10 -13.95
N VAL A 86 36.96 1.63 -13.08
CA VAL A 86 36.06 2.73 -13.46
C VAL A 86 36.58 4.02 -12.85
N GLY A 87 37.03 4.97 -13.68
CA GLY A 87 37.54 6.26 -13.22
C GLY A 87 36.49 7.05 -12.42
N PRO A 88 36.91 8.06 -11.61
CA PRO A 88 36.05 8.79 -10.68
C PRO A 88 34.76 9.34 -11.29
N TRP A 89 34.81 9.76 -12.56
CA TRP A 89 33.68 10.36 -13.27
C TRP A 89 32.55 9.36 -13.60
N ARG A 90 32.88 8.12 -13.99
CA ARG A 90 31.87 7.08 -14.31
C ARG A 90 31.21 6.48 -13.06
N PHE A 91 31.80 6.69 -11.88
CA PHE A 91 31.23 6.24 -10.61
C PHE A 91 29.99 7.08 -10.21
N CYS A 92 30.05 8.40 -10.43
CA CYS A 92 28.95 9.31 -10.14
C CYS A 92 27.71 9.01 -10.99
N ASP A 93 27.88 8.70 -12.28
CA ASP A 93 26.76 8.46 -13.22
C ASP A 93 25.89 7.26 -12.81
N ASN A 94 26.53 6.16 -12.38
CA ASN A 94 25.83 4.95 -11.98
C ASN A 94 25.06 5.14 -10.67
N LEU A 95 25.59 5.91 -9.71
CA LEU A 95 24.92 6.18 -8.44
C LEU A 95 23.70 7.08 -8.64
N THR A 96 23.82 8.13 -9.46
CA THR A 96 22.69 9.01 -9.82
C THR A 96 21.57 8.23 -10.48
N LEU A 97 21.89 7.31 -11.40
CA LEU A 97 20.91 6.45 -12.05
C LEU A 97 20.17 5.54 -11.05
N MET A 98 20.86 5.02 -10.03
CA MET A 98 20.25 4.17 -9.00
C MET A 98 19.31 4.96 -8.11
N CYS A 99 19.75 6.11 -7.59
CA CYS A 99 18.89 6.98 -6.78
C CYS A 99 17.68 7.45 -7.60
N ALA A 100 17.88 7.74 -8.88
CA ALA A 100 16.80 8.08 -9.77
C ALA A 100 15.78 6.95 -9.92
N SER A 101 16.25 5.72 -10.09
CA SER A 101 15.37 4.55 -10.18
C SER A 101 14.49 4.40 -8.94
N VAL A 102 15.06 4.55 -7.74
CA VAL A 102 14.33 4.41 -6.47
C VAL A 102 13.34 5.56 -6.26
N PHE A 103 13.71 6.79 -6.62
CA PHE A 103 12.85 7.96 -6.47
C PHE A 103 11.66 7.98 -7.42
N TRP A 104 11.77 7.31 -8.57
CA TRP A 104 10.63 7.05 -9.44
C TRP A 104 9.81 5.85 -8.95
N LEU A 105 10.51 4.76 -8.60
CA LEU A 105 9.88 3.51 -8.22
C LEU A 105 8.98 3.72 -7.00
N LEU A 106 9.51 4.26 -5.89
CA LEU A 106 8.79 4.38 -4.62
C LEU A 106 7.43 5.13 -4.72
N PRO A 107 7.35 6.40 -5.18
CA PRO A 107 6.08 7.13 -5.30
C PRO A 107 5.06 6.45 -6.20
N ILE A 108 5.52 5.94 -7.35
CA ILE A 108 4.64 5.38 -8.37
C ILE A 108 4.09 4.03 -7.89
N SER A 109 4.95 3.16 -7.35
CA SER A 109 4.52 1.88 -6.77
C SER A 109 3.60 2.08 -5.56
N SER A 110 3.88 3.08 -4.71
CA SER A 110 3.02 3.40 -3.56
C SER A 110 1.63 3.85 -4.01
N THR A 111 1.56 4.69 -5.05
CA THR A 111 0.28 5.12 -5.64
C THR A 111 -0.48 3.95 -6.25
N LEU A 112 0.23 3.04 -6.95
CA LEU A 112 -0.38 1.88 -7.57
C LEU A 112 -0.95 0.90 -6.53
N VAL A 113 -0.15 0.52 -5.54
CA VAL A 113 -0.57 -0.41 -4.48
C VAL A 113 -1.64 0.22 -3.60
N GLY A 114 -1.47 1.50 -3.24
CA GLY A 114 -2.50 2.27 -2.57
C GLY A 114 -3.81 2.28 -3.36
N GLY A 115 -3.74 2.51 -4.68
CA GLY A 115 -4.90 2.46 -5.57
C GLY A 115 -5.60 1.10 -5.61
N ILE A 116 -4.85 0.01 -5.61
CA ILE A 116 -5.40 -1.36 -5.51
C ILE A 116 -6.14 -1.54 -4.18
N LEU A 117 -5.54 -1.14 -3.07
CA LEU A 117 -6.18 -1.19 -1.75
C LEU A 117 -7.48 -0.38 -1.74
N GLN A 118 -7.45 0.86 -2.23
CA GLN A 118 -8.64 1.72 -2.31
C GLN A 118 -9.74 1.11 -3.18
N PHE A 119 -9.36 0.51 -4.31
CA PHE A 119 -10.30 -0.17 -5.20
C PHE A 119 -10.98 -1.37 -4.52
N LEU A 120 -10.24 -2.17 -3.74
CA LEU A 120 -10.79 -3.31 -3.02
C LEU A 120 -11.73 -2.88 -1.89
N ILE A 121 -11.38 -1.81 -1.17
CA ILE A 121 -12.24 -1.20 -0.15
C ILE A 121 -13.54 -0.70 -0.78
N MET A 122 -13.43 0.04 -1.89
CA MET A 122 -14.58 0.51 -2.67
C MET A 122 -15.46 -0.65 -3.16
N LEU A 123 -14.87 -1.71 -3.70
CA LEU A 123 -15.62 -2.87 -4.21
C LEU A 123 -16.45 -3.51 -3.11
N ARG A 124 -15.91 -3.60 -1.89
CA ARG A 124 -16.66 -4.14 -0.75
C ARG A 124 -17.78 -3.21 -0.29
N ALA A 125 -17.52 -1.91 -0.20
CA ALA A 125 -18.56 -0.94 0.11
C ALA A 125 -19.67 -0.94 -0.95
N TYR A 126 -19.34 -1.13 -2.22
CA TYR A 126 -20.32 -1.29 -3.28
C TYR A 126 -21.16 -2.56 -3.12
N ARG A 127 -20.55 -3.70 -2.79
CA ARG A 127 -21.28 -4.95 -2.52
C ARG A 127 -22.25 -4.81 -1.35
N LEU A 128 -21.93 -3.96 -0.37
CA LEU A 128 -22.82 -3.66 0.75
C LEU A 128 -24.09 -2.91 0.32
N TRP A 129 -24.04 -2.13 -0.77
CA TRP A 129 -25.14 -1.28 -1.24
C TRP A 129 -26.18 -1.97 -2.13
N ASP A 130 -26.27 -3.31 -2.03
CA ASP A 130 -27.15 -4.17 -2.83
C ASP A 130 -27.27 -3.77 -4.31
N HIS A 131 -26.12 -3.42 -4.90
CA HIS A 131 -25.95 -3.14 -6.33
C HIS A 131 -26.71 -1.91 -6.89
N LYS A 132 -27.18 -0.97 -6.06
CA LYS A 132 -27.81 0.28 -6.57
C LYS A 132 -26.87 0.99 -7.56
N GLN A 133 -27.37 1.18 -8.78
CA GLN A 133 -26.60 1.69 -9.93
C GLN A 133 -26.05 3.11 -9.70
N THR A 134 -26.79 3.94 -8.97
CA THR A 134 -26.38 5.32 -8.65
C THR A 134 -25.12 5.34 -7.80
N MET A 135 -25.08 4.55 -6.72
CA MET A 135 -23.91 4.49 -5.83
C MET A 135 -22.68 3.93 -6.56
N ARG A 136 -22.86 2.97 -7.46
CA ARG A 136 -21.77 2.49 -8.32
C ARG A 136 -21.13 3.62 -9.12
N LYS A 137 -21.95 4.45 -9.78
CA LYS A 137 -21.47 5.57 -10.59
C LYS A 137 -20.75 6.60 -9.72
N VAL A 138 -21.32 6.96 -8.58
CA VAL A 138 -20.71 7.92 -7.64
C VAL A 138 -19.37 7.42 -7.13
N LEU A 139 -19.28 6.17 -6.63
CA LEU A 139 -18.04 5.58 -6.12
C LEU A 139 -16.94 5.55 -7.19
N ILE A 140 -17.26 5.13 -8.41
CA ILE A 140 -16.30 5.07 -9.52
C ILE A 140 -15.81 6.48 -9.89
N VAL A 141 -16.70 7.47 -10.00
CA VAL A 141 -16.33 8.85 -10.35
C VAL A 141 -15.39 9.44 -9.29
N VAL A 142 -15.72 9.28 -8.01
CA VAL A 142 -14.90 9.79 -6.90
C VAL A 142 -13.54 9.05 -6.86
N PHE A 143 -13.54 7.73 -7.05
CA PHE A 143 -12.31 6.94 -7.10
C PHE A 143 -11.38 7.39 -8.24
N VAL A 144 -11.90 7.54 -9.47
CA VAL A 144 -11.10 7.98 -10.62
C VAL A 144 -10.54 9.37 -10.39
N ALA A 145 -11.33 10.31 -9.85
CA ALA A 145 -10.87 11.66 -9.53
C ALA A 145 -9.73 11.65 -8.49
N CYS A 146 -9.88 10.89 -7.39
CA CYS A 146 -8.84 10.76 -6.37
C CYS A 146 -7.58 10.07 -6.89
N MET A 147 -7.71 9.04 -7.73
CA MET A 147 -6.57 8.32 -8.30
C MET A 147 -5.78 9.17 -9.31
N ILE A 148 -6.45 9.96 -10.14
CA ILE A 148 -5.80 10.90 -11.05
C ILE A 148 -5.03 11.96 -10.23
N GLY A 149 -5.66 12.55 -9.22
CA GLY A 149 -5.00 13.50 -8.32
C GLY A 149 -3.77 12.92 -7.63
N SER A 150 -3.89 11.69 -7.13
CA SER A 150 -2.79 10.96 -6.48
C SER A 150 -1.63 10.66 -7.45
N LEU A 151 -1.93 10.28 -8.69
CA LEU A 151 -0.92 10.03 -9.72
C LEU A 151 -0.17 11.31 -10.11
N VAL A 152 -0.88 12.43 -10.26
CA VAL A 152 -0.24 13.72 -10.56
C VAL A 152 0.69 14.13 -9.41
N LEU A 153 0.24 13.99 -8.17
CA LEU A 153 1.06 14.31 -6.99
C LEU A 153 2.26 13.38 -6.85
N SER A 154 2.13 12.09 -7.16
CA SER A 154 3.25 11.15 -7.07
C SER A 154 4.31 11.39 -8.15
N VAL A 155 3.92 11.74 -9.37
CA VAL A 155 4.84 12.18 -10.42
C VAL A 155 5.57 13.46 -10.00
N ARG A 156 4.84 14.45 -9.48
CA ARG A 156 5.46 15.68 -8.95
C ARG A 156 6.43 15.39 -7.81
N MET A 157 6.07 14.50 -6.91
CA MET A 157 6.93 14.08 -5.80
C MET A 157 8.21 13.41 -6.31
N ALA A 158 8.11 12.50 -7.29
CA ALA A 158 9.27 11.87 -7.92
C ALA A 158 10.21 12.92 -8.57
N LEU A 159 9.65 13.88 -9.31
CA LEU A 159 10.42 14.97 -9.91
C LEU A 159 11.10 15.88 -8.87
N THR A 160 10.42 16.16 -7.76
CA THR A 160 10.98 16.94 -6.65
C THR A 160 12.13 16.19 -5.97
N LEU A 161 11.96 14.90 -5.70
CA LEU A 161 13.01 14.05 -5.13
C LEU A 161 14.23 13.96 -6.04
N MET A 162 14.02 13.86 -7.35
CA MET A 162 15.09 13.89 -8.36
C MET A 162 15.91 15.17 -8.30
N ARG A 163 15.26 16.32 -8.14
CA ARG A 163 15.95 17.63 -8.05
C ARG A 163 16.65 17.84 -6.72
N ALA A 164 16.15 17.24 -5.65
CA ALA A 164 16.68 17.38 -4.29
C ALA A 164 17.89 16.45 -4.00
N GLN A 165 18.39 15.71 -4.99
CA GLN A 165 19.55 14.84 -4.82
C GLN A 165 20.78 15.64 -4.39
N VAL A 166 21.25 15.38 -3.17
CA VAL A 166 22.53 15.90 -2.67
C VAL A 166 23.61 14.88 -3.00
N ILE A 167 24.62 15.30 -3.77
CA ILE A 167 25.81 14.50 -4.03
C ILE A 167 26.62 14.44 -2.72
N LEU A 168 26.56 13.29 -2.05
CA LEU A 168 27.40 12.99 -0.89
C LEU A 168 28.86 12.73 -1.33
N PRO A 169 29.84 12.90 -0.43
CA PRO A 169 31.23 12.59 -0.73
C PRO A 169 31.41 11.11 -1.12
N PRO A 170 32.42 10.77 -1.93
CA PRO A 170 32.54 9.49 -2.64
C PRO A 170 32.62 8.23 -1.76
N TRP A 171 32.81 8.38 -0.45
CA TRP A 171 32.83 7.27 0.51
C TRP A 171 31.45 6.92 1.10
N VAL A 172 30.41 7.75 0.90
CA VAL A 172 29.04 7.46 1.35
C VAL A 172 28.16 7.12 0.16
N ILE A 173 27.96 5.82 -0.09
CA ILE A 173 27.16 5.29 -1.22
C ILE A 173 25.70 5.17 -0.79
N VAL A 174 25.03 6.30 -0.51
CA VAL A 174 23.62 6.29 -0.09
C VAL A 174 22.87 7.46 -0.73
N CYS A 175 21.64 7.21 -1.17
CA CYS A 175 20.72 8.26 -1.61
C CYS A 175 20.15 8.97 -0.37
N ALA A 176 20.54 10.22 -0.12
CA ALA A 176 19.98 11.01 0.98
C ALA A 176 18.96 12.03 0.47
N VAL A 177 17.81 12.06 1.13
CA VAL A 177 16.77 13.07 0.92
C VAL A 177 16.65 13.83 2.24
N PRO A 178 16.98 15.13 2.27
CA PRO A 178 17.05 15.89 3.53
C PRO A 178 15.67 16.19 4.10
N GLU A 179 14.68 16.45 3.24
CA GLU A 179 13.36 16.93 3.64
C GLU A 179 12.24 16.13 2.96
N VAL A 180 11.13 15.99 3.66
CA VAL A 180 9.92 15.40 3.09
C VAL A 180 9.38 16.33 1.99
N PRO A 181 9.10 15.84 0.78
CA PRO A 181 8.55 16.67 -0.29
C PRO A 181 7.22 17.30 0.13
N LYS A 182 7.02 18.59 -0.19
CA LYS A 182 5.78 19.32 0.12
C LYS A 182 4.53 18.68 -0.50
N ASP A 183 4.69 17.90 -1.57
CA ASP A 183 3.60 17.18 -2.25
C ASP A 183 3.12 15.93 -1.46
N ALA A 184 3.93 15.38 -0.55
CA ALA A 184 3.63 14.18 0.22
C ALA A 184 2.37 14.29 1.11
N PRO A 185 2.17 15.34 1.93
CA PRO A 185 0.95 15.47 2.73
C PRO A 185 -0.31 15.60 1.88
N PHE A 186 -0.25 16.25 0.71
CA PHE A 186 -1.39 16.32 -0.20
C PHE A 186 -1.74 14.94 -0.76
N LEU A 187 -0.72 14.14 -1.13
CA LEU A 187 -0.92 12.78 -1.60
C LEU A 187 -1.59 11.91 -0.52
N MET A 188 -1.08 11.94 0.71
CA MET A 188 -1.66 11.20 1.84
C MET A 188 -3.07 11.70 2.17
N GLY A 189 -3.31 13.01 2.08
CA GLY A 189 -4.60 13.63 2.32
C GLY A 189 -5.68 13.18 1.32
N ILE A 190 -5.37 13.11 0.03
CA ILE A 190 -6.32 12.63 -0.99
C ILE A 190 -6.70 11.16 -0.75
N LEU A 191 -5.72 10.32 -0.43
CA LEU A 191 -5.96 8.90 -0.15
C LEU A 191 -6.76 8.70 1.15
N LEU A 192 -6.49 9.50 2.19
CA LEU A 192 -7.28 9.50 3.42
C LEU A 192 -8.71 9.98 3.16
N LEU A 193 -8.90 11.06 2.39
CA LEU A 193 -10.22 11.60 2.06
C LEU A 193 -11.10 10.55 1.38
N PHE A 194 -10.54 9.78 0.44
CA PHE A 194 -11.27 8.69 -0.19
C PHE A 194 -11.66 7.58 0.80
N ASN A 195 -10.75 7.18 1.71
CA ASN A 195 -11.10 6.21 2.77
C ASN A 195 -12.22 6.71 3.66
N LEU A 196 -12.16 7.97 4.10
CA LEU A 196 -13.19 8.58 4.92
C LEU A 196 -14.53 8.62 4.17
N PHE A 197 -14.52 8.96 2.89
CA PHE A 197 -15.71 8.93 2.05
C PHE A 197 -16.33 7.53 1.99
N VAL A 198 -15.55 6.49 1.69
CA VAL A 198 -16.06 5.11 1.63
C VAL A 198 -16.56 4.62 2.99
N LEU A 199 -15.87 5.00 4.07
CA LEU A 199 -16.29 4.70 5.43
C LEU A 199 -17.61 5.37 5.77
N LEU A 200 -17.77 6.67 5.47
CA LEU A 200 -19.01 7.42 5.68
C LEU A 200 -20.18 6.83 4.90
N VAL A 201 -19.96 6.49 3.63
CA VAL A 201 -20.95 5.79 2.81
C VAL A 201 -21.33 4.49 3.50
N SER A 202 -20.36 3.64 3.86
CA SER A 202 -20.61 2.35 4.52
C SER A 202 -21.39 2.49 5.84
N PHE A 203 -21.09 3.52 6.64
CA PHE A 203 -21.84 3.85 7.85
C PHE A 203 -23.27 4.31 7.55
N TYR A 204 -23.46 5.14 6.52
CA TYR A 204 -24.79 5.56 6.08
C TYR A 204 -25.65 4.36 5.68
N ASN A 205 -25.09 3.36 4.97
CA ASN A 205 -25.83 2.12 4.66
C ASN A 205 -26.30 1.41 5.91
N ALA A 206 -25.40 1.30 6.89
CA ALA A 206 -25.68 0.57 8.13
C ALA A 206 -26.77 1.26 8.97
N LEU A 207 -26.96 2.57 8.79
CA LEU A 207 -28.02 3.34 9.44
C LEU A 207 -29.33 3.33 8.64
N GLU A 208 -29.26 3.40 7.30
CA GLU A 208 -30.43 3.43 6.41
C GLU A 208 -31.15 2.07 6.34
N GLU A 209 -30.43 0.97 6.54
CA GLU A 209 -30.96 -0.38 6.43
C GLU A 209 -31.10 -1.05 7.81
N PRO A 210 -32.19 -0.80 8.55
CA PRO A 210 -32.43 -1.44 9.83
C PRO A 210 -32.77 -2.91 9.58
N ARG A 211 -31.76 -3.76 9.66
CA ARG A 211 -31.87 -5.13 10.17
C ARG A 211 -32.78 -6.06 9.34
N ARG A 212 -32.41 -6.36 8.09
CA ARG A 212 -32.83 -7.62 7.46
C ARG A 212 -31.99 -8.77 8.05
N ARG A 213 -32.56 -9.45 9.06
CA ARG A 213 -32.14 -10.78 9.51
C ARG A 213 -32.10 -11.69 8.27
N GLU A 214 -30.92 -12.13 7.86
CA GLU A 214 -30.64 -13.47 7.28
C GLU A 214 -29.24 -13.49 6.64
N SER A 215 -28.21 -13.50 7.47
CA SER A 215 -27.14 -14.51 7.43
C SER A 215 -26.07 -14.14 8.44
N GLU A 216 -25.71 -15.10 9.29
CA GLU A 216 -24.59 -14.97 10.24
C GLU A 216 -23.26 -14.70 9.50
N VAL A 217 -23.16 -15.15 8.24
CA VAL A 217 -22.01 -14.95 7.36
C VAL A 217 -21.79 -13.47 7.05
N PHE A 218 -22.83 -12.71 6.65
CA PHE A 218 -22.68 -11.28 6.38
C PHE A 218 -22.30 -10.49 7.64
N HIS A 219 -22.84 -10.86 8.81
CA HIS A 219 -22.52 -10.19 10.07
C HIS A 219 -21.04 -10.40 10.47
N SER A 220 -20.50 -11.62 10.30
CA SER A 220 -19.07 -11.88 10.52
C SER A 220 -18.19 -11.08 9.55
N LEU A 221 -18.53 -11.08 8.26
CA LEU A 221 -17.81 -10.32 7.23
C LEU A 221 -17.85 -8.81 7.45
N GLN A 222 -18.99 -8.28 7.91
CA GLN A 222 -19.14 -6.85 8.18
C GLN A 222 -18.31 -6.42 9.39
N ARG A 223 -18.33 -7.22 10.47
CA ARG A 223 -17.54 -6.95 11.68
C ARG A 223 -16.05 -6.98 11.40
N ASP A 224 -15.59 -7.92 10.59
CA ASP A 224 -14.18 -8.03 10.23
C ASP A 224 -13.76 -6.99 9.19
N GLY A 225 -14.66 -6.65 8.25
CA GLY A 225 -14.46 -5.56 7.29
C GLY A 225 -14.29 -4.21 7.97
N ALA A 226 -15.11 -3.90 8.98
CA ALA A 226 -15.04 -2.66 9.74
C ALA A 226 -13.69 -2.47 10.44
N LYS A 227 -13.14 -3.54 11.04
CA LYS A 227 -11.80 -3.49 11.66
C LYS A 227 -10.72 -3.18 10.64
N VAL A 228 -10.76 -3.79 9.46
CA VAL A 228 -9.79 -3.54 8.39
C VAL A 228 -9.88 -2.08 7.92
N TYR A 229 -11.07 -1.55 7.68
CA TYR A 229 -11.24 -0.14 7.29
C TYR A 229 -10.72 0.82 8.34
N PHE A 230 -11.00 0.56 9.62
CA PHE A 230 -10.52 1.37 10.72
C PHE A 230 -8.99 1.37 10.80
N VAL A 231 -8.36 0.19 10.72
CA VAL A 231 -6.88 0.08 10.73
C VAL A 231 -6.27 0.78 9.51
N VAL A 232 -6.83 0.60 8.31
CA VAL A 232 -6.36 1.30 7.11
C VAL A 232 -6.49 2.81 7.27
N CYS A 233 -7.62 3.31 7.78
CA CYS A 233 -7.80 4.73 8.04
C CYS A 233 -6.77 5.28 9.03
N LEU A 234 -6.49 4.55 10.11
CA LEU A 234 -5.46 4.91 11.09
C LEU A 234 -4.06 4.94 10.46
N LEU A 235 -3.73 3.97 9.61
CA LEU A 235 -2.45 3.95 8.88
C LEU A 235 -2.30 5.21 8.02
N TRP A 236 -3.34 5.60 7.27
CA TRP A 236 -3.31 6.82 6.46
C TRP A 236 -3.23 8.11 7.29
N VAL A 237 -3.92 8.17 8.43
CA VAL A 237 -3.80 9.30 9.37
C VAL A 237 -2.37 9.41 9.92
N MET A 238 -1.77 8.28 10.33
CA MET A 238 -0.38 8.27 10.79
C MET A 238 0.59 8.72 9.71
N LEU A 239 0.41 8.28 8.46
CA LEU A 239 1.22 8.72 7.33
C LEU A 239 1.06 10.21 7.02
N LEU A 240 -0.16 10.73 7.11
CA LEU A 240 -0.43 12.15 6.93
C LEU A 240 0.27 12.98 8.01
N ILE A 241 0.11 12.61 9.29
CA ILE A 241 0.77 13.29 10.41
C ILE A 241 2.29 13.25 10.24
N ALA A 242 2.85 12.07 9.93
CA ALA A 242 4.28 11.91 9.70
C ALA A 242 4.77 12.78 8.51
N SER A 243 3.99 12.89 7.44
CA SER A 243 4.38 13.70 6.27
C SER A 243 4.39 15.21 6.53
N VAL A 244 3.66 15.69 7.55
CA VAL A 244 3.59 17.11 7.92
C VAL A 244 4.62 17.47 8.99
N VAL A 245 4.77 16.60 10.00
CA VAL A 245 5.50 16.92 11.23
C VAL A 245 6.90 16.30 11.25
N ALA A 246 7.09 15.16 10.58
CA ALA A 246 8.31 14.38 10.73
C ALA A 246 9.37 14.72 9.67
N GLU A 247 10.63 14.57 10.06
CA GLU A 247 11.75 14.58 9.13
C GLU A 247 11.75 13.32 8.25
N MET A 248 12.47 13.36 7.13
CA MET A 248 12.56 12.23 6.20
C MET A 248 13.07 10.94 6.87
N LEU A 249 13.96 11.07 7.87
CA LEU A 249 14.50 9.96 8.67
C LEU A 249 13.42 9.19 9.45
N VAL A 250 12.31 9.85 9.81
CA VAL A 250 11.20 9.23 10.54
C VAL A 250 10.05 8.89 9.59
N TYR A 251 9.75 9.78 8.64
CA TYR A 251 8.70 9.57 7.65
C TYR A 251 8.91 8.32 6.79
N PHE A 252 10.12 8.14 6.26
CA PHE A 252 10.41 7.02 5.36
C PHE A 252 10.22 5.64 6.04
N PRO A 253 10.76 5.38 7.24
CA PRO A 253 10.49 4.12 7.93
C PRO A 253 9.03 3.88 8.29
N VAL A 254 8.30 4.93 8.70
CA VAL A 254 6.85 4.85 8.94
C VAL A 254 6.11 4.48 7.65
N LEU A 255 6.52 5.06 6.51
CA LEU A 255 5.99 4.72 5.19
C LEU A 255 6.21 3.24 4.86
N ILE A 256 7.44 2.72 5.01
CA ILE A 256 7.75 1.31 4.73
C ILE A 256 6.93 0.37 5.63
N LEU A 257 6.81 0.68 6.92
CA LEU A 257 6.00 -0.11 7.85
C LEU A 257 4.53 -0.09 7.44
N ALA A 258 3.95 1.09 7.24
CA ALA A 258 2.55 1.23 6.91
C ALA A 258 2.21 0.52 5.59
N TRP A 259 3.12 0.57 4.62
CA TRP A 259 2.98 -0.14 3.37
C TRP A 259 3.05 -1.66 3.54
N SER A 260 3.97 -2.15 4.37
CA SER A 260 4.10 -3.58 4.71
C SER A 260 2.81 -4.11 5.37
N VAL A 261 2.29 -3.37 6.35
CA VAL A 261 1.03 -3.71 7.03
C VAL A 261 -0.15 -3.64 6.05
N GLY A 262 -0.23 -2.60 5.22
CA GLY A 262 -1.27 -2.44 4.22
C GLY A 262 -1.30 -3.58 3.20
N ALA A 263 -0.13 -4.00 2.70
CA ALA A 263 -0.01 -5.11 1.77
C ALA A 263 -0.45 -6.45 2.38
N ASN A 264 -0.07 -6.73 3.64
CA ASN A 264 -0.49 -7.92 4.38
C ASN A 264 -2.00 -7.94 4.62
N LEU A 265 -2.56 -6.82 5.09
CA LEU A 265 -4.01 -6.69 5.30
C LEU A 265 -4.77 -6.94 4.00
N THR A 266 -4.31 -6.36 2.90
CA THR A 266 -4.93 -6.51 1.58
C THR A 266 -4.83 -7.95 1.07
N SER A 267 -3.68 -8.61 1.25
CA SER A 267 -3.48 -9.99 0.80
C SER A 267 -4.38 -10.96 1.57
N ARG A 268 -4.45 -10.85 2.90
CA ARG A 268 -5.38 -11.64 3.73
C ARG A 268 -6.84 -11.37 3.38
N MET A 269 -7.16 -10.11 3.12
CA MET A 269 -8.49 -9.67 2.71
C MET A 269 -8.92 -10.32 1.38
N GLN A 270 -8.01 -10.42 0.42
CA GLN A 270 -8.24 -11.07 -0.87
C GLN A 270 -8.36 -12.59 -0.74
N LEU A 271 -7.43 -13.25 -0.04
CA LEU A 271 -7.46 -14.70 0.18
C LEU A 271 -8.79 -15.13 0.81
N ARG A 272 -9.27 -14.42 1.83
CA ARG A 272 -10.55 -14.71 2.47
C ARG A 272 -11.74 -14.54 1.53
N ILE A 273 -11.73 -13.55 0.65
CA ILE A 273 -12.80 -13.36 -0.34
C ILE A 273 -12.84 -14.54 -1.32
N GLU A 274 -11.69 -14.92 -1.85
CA GLU A 274 -11.60 -16.00 -2.84
C GLU A 274 -11.90 -17.37 -2.22
N SER A 275 -11.46 -17.60 -0.98
CA SER A 275 -11.75 -18.81 -0.20
C SER A 275 -13.26 -18.97 0.01
N LEU A 276 -13.96 -17.91 0.42
CA LEU A 276 -15.42 -17.91 0.54
C LEU A 276 -16.13 -18.09 -0.80
N GLY A 277 -15.60 -17.45 -1.86
CA GLY A 277 -16.11 -17.62 -3.22
C GLY A 277 -16.09 -19.08 -3.67
N ARG A 278 -15.03 -19.83 -3.33
CA ARG A 278 -14.95 -21.27 -3.62
C ARG A 278 -15.86 -22.13 -2.75
N SER A 279 -15.98 -21.83 -1.46
CA SER A 279 -16.88 -22.56 -0.56
C SER A 279 -18.32 -22.52 -1.07
N ASN A 280 -18.78 -21.36 -1.54
CA ASN A 280 -20.13 -21.22 -2.12
C ASN A 280 -20.32 -22.01 -3.42
N ILE A 281 -19.25 -22.25 -4.18
CA ILE A 281 -19.30 -23.07 -5.41
C ILE A 281 -19.32 -24.57 -5.05
N ALA A 282 -18.55 -24.99 -4.04
CA ALA A 282 -18.45 -26.40 -3.64
C ALA A 282 -19.69 -26.89 -2.87
N HIS A 283 -20.30 -26.03 -2.08
CA HIS A 283 -21.57 -26.26 -1.41
C HIS A 283 -22.52 -25.12 -1.76
N PRO A 284 -23.23 -25.19 -2.90
CA PRO A 284 -24.33 -24.27 -3.14
C PRO A 284 -25.31 -24.50 -1.98
N THR A 285 -25.48 -23.49 -1.13
CA THR A 285 -26.52 -23.49 -0.12
C THR A 285 -27.83 -23.73 -0.85
N MET A 286 -28.35 -24.96 -0.76
CA MET A 286 -29.71 -25.28 -1.17
C MET A 286 -30.59 -24.42 -0.30
N ILE A 287 -30.99 -23.27 -0.83
CA ILE A 287 -32.10 -22.50 -0.32
C ILE A 287 -33.27 -23.47 -0.41
N TYR A 288 -33.64 -24.06 0.72
CA TYR A 288 -34.87 -24.82 0.85
C TYR A 288 -35.99 -23.86 0.49
N SER A 289 -36.46 -23.91 -0.75
CA SER A 289 -37.77 -23.39 -1.10
C SER A 289 -38.75 -24.22 -0.29
N THR A 290 -39.21 -23.68 0.84
CA THR A 290 -40.40 -24.18 1.52
C THR A 290 -41.54 -24.09 0.50
N PRO A 291 -42.11 -25.22 0.06
CA PRO A 291 -43.38 -25.19 -0.65
C PRO A 291 -44.45 -24.99 0.42
N GLU A 292 -45.05 -23.80 0.45
CA GLU A 292 -46.30 -23.59 1.21
C GLU A 292 -47.30 -22.93 0.25
N ASP A 293 -48.10 -23.82 -0.34
CA ASP A 293 -49.58 -23.86 -0.41
C ASP A 293 -50.38 -22.54 -0.43
#